data_AF-A0A935VTM8-F1
#
_entry.id   AF-A0A935VTM8-F1
#
_cell.length_a   1.000
_cell.length_b   1.000
_cell.length_c   1.000
_cell.angle_alpha   90.00
_cell.angle_beta   90.00
_cell.angle_gamma   90.00
#
_symmetry.space_group_name_H-M   'P 1'
#
loop_
_entity.id
_entity.type
_entity.pdbx_description
1 polymer ?
#
loop_
_entity_poly.entity_id
_entity_poly.type
_entity_poly.pdbx_seq_one_letter_code
_entity_poly.pdbx_strand_id
1 'polypeptide(L)' 'MASYEKLLNIKRKRKHDLRQILNAIFYLVKTGCQWRMLPGEFPKWQIV' A
#
# COMPACT_ATOMS: atom_id res chain seq x y z
N MET A 1 2.84 -20.56 7.46
CA MET A 1 2.26 -19.19 7.38
C MET A 1 2.73 -18.26 8.50
N ALA A 2 3.87 -18.52 9.19
CA ALA A 2 4.33 -17.72 10.33
C ALA A 2 5.62 -16.89 10.06
N SER A 3 6.17 -16.94 8.84
CA SER A 3 7.49 -16.35 8.55
C SER A 3 7.43 -14.84 8.20
N TYR A 4 6.38 -14.40 7.50
CA TYR A 4 6.30 -13.01 7.02
C TYR A 4 5.81 -12.02 8.08
N GLU A 5 5.22 -12.47 9.17
CA GLU A 5 4.68 -11.58 10.21
C GLU A 5 5.76 -10.75 10.91
N LYS A 6 6.94 -11.37 11.07
CA LYS A 6 8.13 -10.69 11.60
C LYS A 6 8.66 -9.64 10.62
N LEU A 7 8.63 -9.94 9.33
CA LEU A 7 9.08 -9.03 8.25
C LEU A 7 8.17 -7.82 8.12
N LEU A 8 6.86 -8.04 8.16
CA LEU A 8 5.87 -6.99 7.97
C LEU A 8 5.59 -6.19 9.25
N ASN A 9 6.25 -6.48 10.39
CA ASN A 9 6.05 -5.82 11.68
C ASN A 9 4.57 -5.46 11.92
N ILE A 10 3.71 -6.48 11.90
CA ILE A 10 2.24 -6.29 11.92
C ILE A 10 1.78 -5.64 13.23
N LYS A 11 2.59 -5.73 14.30
CA LYS A 11 2.32 -5.14 15.61
C LYS A 11 2.35 -3.60 15.64
N ARG A 12 2.96 -2.94 14.65
CA ARG A 12 2.95 -1.47 14.57
C ARG A 12 1.54 -0.98 14.19
N LYS A 13 0.96 -0.09 15.01
CA LYS A 13 -0.29 0.63 14.66
C LYS A 13 -0.03 1.52 13.45
N ARG A 14 -0.53 1.12 12.28
CA ARG A 14 -0.48 1.89 11.04
C ARG A 14 -1.80 2.63 10.84
N LYS A 15 -1.74 3.81 10.24
CA LYS A 15 -2.94 4.55 9.82
C LYS A 15 -3.67 3.85 8.65
N HIS A 16 -2.92 3.16 7.80
CA HIS A 16 -3.42 2.45 6.63
C HIS A 16 -3.09 0.96 6.72
N ASP A 17 -4.01 0.11 6.26
CA ASP A 17 -3.78 -1.32 6.17
C ASP A 17 -2.74 -1.64 5.07
N LEU A 18 -1.88 -2.62 5.34
CA LEU A 18 -0.86 -3.06 4.38
C LEU A 18 -1.48 -3.58 3.09
N ARG A 19 -2.66 -4.20 3.16
CA ARG A 19 -3.37 -4.67 1.96
C ARG A 19 -3.82 -3.52 1.07
N GLN A 20 -4.28 -2.40 1.64
CA GLN A 20 -4.63 -1.22 0.84
C GLN A 20 -3.42 -0.65 0.10
N ILE A 21 -2.26 -0.61 0.77
CA ILE A 21 -1.01 -0.15 0.14
C ILE A 21 -0.60 -1.09 -1.00
N LEU A 22 -0.66 -2.41 -0.78
CA LEU A 22 -0.36 -3.40 -1.82
C LEU A 22 -1.34 -3.32 -2.98
N ASN A 23 -2.63 -3.11 -2.72
CA ASN A 23 -3.63 -2.92 -3.77
C ASN A 23 -3.35 -1.67 -4.61
N ALA A 24 -2.91 -0.57 -3.99
CA ALA A 24 -2.49 0.62 -4.72
C ALA A 24 -1.28 0.35 -5.64
N ILE A 25 -0.27 -0.38 -5.13
CA ILE A 25 0.91 -0.78 -5.91
C ILE A 25 0.51 -1.71 -7.07
N PHE A 26 -0.36 -2.68 -6.83
CA PHE A 26 -0.85 -3.58 -7.88
C PHE A 26 -1.68 -2.84 -8.92
N TYR A 27 -2.48 -1.85 -8.51
CA TYR A 27 -3.19 -0.98 -9.44
C TYR A 27 -2.21 -0.26 -10.36
N LEU A 28 -1.17 0.37 -9.80
CA LEU A 28 -0.10 1.04 -10.54
C LEU A 28 0.61 0.11 -11.53
N VAL A 29 0.99 -1.10 -11.10
CA VAL A 29 1.66 -2.07 -11.97
C VAL A 29 0.72 -2.58 -13.07
N LYS A 30 -0.56 -2.77 -12.77
CA LYS A 30 -1.55 -3.28 -13.72
C LYS A 30 -1.94 -2.24 -14.77
N THR A 31 -2.06 -0.98 -14.39
CA THR A 31 -2.46 0.11 -15.31
C THR A 31 -1.29 0.82 -15.96
N GLY A 32 -0.09 0.74 -15.36
CA GLY A 32 1.08 1.51 -15.80
C GLY A 32 0.94 3.02 -15.57
N CYS A 33 -0.02 3.46 -14.75
CA CYS A 33 -0.27 4.87 -14.54
C CYS A 33 0.83 5.55 -13.70
N GLN A 34 0.92 6.88 -13.73
CA GLN A 34 1.80 7.62 -12.82
C GLN A 34 1.20 7.66 -11.41
N TRP A 35 2.04 7.76 -10.37
CA TRP A 35 1.61 7.91 -8.97
C TRP A 35 0.64 9.08 -8.74
N ARG A 36 0.78 10.15 -9.52
CA ARG A 36 -0.11 11.33 -9.46
C ARG A 36 -1.53 11.06 -9.97
N MET A 37 -1.70 10.01 -10.78
CA MET A 37 -2.99 9.59 -11.32
C MET A 37 -3.63 8.47 -10.49
N LEU A 38 -3.07 8.15 -9.33
CA LEU A 38 -3.65 7.14 -8.45
C LEU A 38 -5.06 7.60 -8.00
N PRO A 39 -6.08 6.73 -8.11
CA PRO A 39 -7.43 7.05 -7.65
C PRO A 39 -7.46 7.46 -6.18
N GLY A 40 -8.31 8.42 -5.83
CA GLY A 40 -8.44 8.96 -4.47
C GLY A 40 -8.96 7.97 -3.42
N GLU A 41 -9.40 6.79 -3.84
CA GLU A 41 -9.80 5.69 -2.95
C GLU A 41 -8.58 5.06 -2.24
N PHE A 42 -7.38 5.20 -2.82
CA PHE A 42 -6.16 4.70 -2.22
C PHE A 42 -5.53 5.72 -1.25
N PRO A 43 -4.71 5.25 -0.29
CA PRO A 43 -3.91 6.13 0.55
C PRO A 43 -3.09 7.11 -0.30
N LYS A 44 -2.96 8.36 0.16
CA LYS A 44 -2.17 9.38 -0.54
C LYS A 44 -0.74 8.86 -0.76
N TRP A 45 -0.27 8.97 -2.00
CA TRP A 45 1.10 8.61 -2.37
C TRP A 45 2.14 9.54 -1.76
N GLN A 46 1.76 10.81 -1.50
CA GLN A 46 2.65 11.82 -0.94
C GLN A 46 2.72 11.68 0.58
N ILE A 47 3.95 11.64 1.09
CA ILE A 47 4.27 11.76 2.51
C ILE A 47 4.48 13.27 2.77
N VAL A 48 3.47 13.95 3.29
CA VAL A 48 3.59 15.35 3.77
C VAL A 48 3.71 15.34 5.28
#